data_AF-A0A1G1Q2K5-F1
#
_entry.id   AF-A0A1G1Q2K5-F1
#
_cell.length_a   1.000
_cell.length_b   1.000
_cell.length_c   1.000
_cell.angle_alpha   90.00
_cell.angle_beta   90.00
_cell.angle_gamma   90.00
#
_symmetry.space_group_name_H-M   'P 1'
#
loop_
_entity.id
_entity.type
_entity.pdbx_description
1 polymer ?
#
loop_
_entity_poly.entity_id
_entity_poly.type
_entity_poly.pdbx_seq_one_letter_code
_entity_poly.pdbx_strand_id
1 'polypeptide(L)'
;MLRIRKNKGFASMVEVIVTAIIFTIAAAGILTTVSMLKPHSAQSVRRLEAAYVGKSIIDELREQVDADTWNIAGSSDLETGVLFSDTIGIYNVIWWLQDVPGSNGGVRQLFMNVTYPE
;
A
#
# COMPACT_ATOMS: atom_id res chain seq x y z
N MET A 1 27.21 25.94 -69.14
CA MET A 1 25.86 25.33 -69.05
C MET A 1 25.70 24.72 -67.67
N LEU A 2 24.92 25.35 -66.78
CA LEU A 2 24.69 24.87 -65.42
C LEU A 2 23.79 23.62 -65.43
N ARG A 3 24.28 22.50 -64.88
CA ARG A 3 23.47 21.30 -64.58
C ARG A 3 22.65 21.57 -63.32
N ILE A 4 21.34 21.75 -63.49
CA ILE A 4 20.39 21.84 -62.39
C ILE A 4 20.25 20.44 -61.77
N ARG A 5 20.86 20.21 -60.60
CA ARG A 5 20.58 19.04 -59.76
C ARG A 5 19.14 19.17 -59.26
N LYS A 6 18.28 18.20 -59.60
CA LYS A 6 16.95 18.07 -58.99
C LYS A 6 17.13 17.85 -57.48
N ASN A 7 16.72 18.85 -56.69
CA ASN A 7 16.61 18.74 -55.24
C ASN A 7 15.64 17.60 -54.90
N LYS A 8 16.07 16.66 -54.05
CA LYS A 8 15.22 15.69 -53.37
C LYS A 8 14.41 16.45 -52.30
N GLY A 9 13.44 17.25 -52.74
CA GLY A 9 12.76 18.26 -51.94
C GLY A 9 11.43 17.85 -51.33
N PHE A 10 10.97 16.61 -51.54
CA PHE A 10 9.77 16.10 -50.90
C PHE A 10 10.05 14.67 -50.45
N ALA A 11 9.98 14.41 -49.15
CA ALA A 11 9.86 13.05 -48.64
C ALA A 11 8.74 12.36 -49.45
N SER A 12 9.03 11.18 -49.99
CA SER A 12 8.03 10.44 -50.77
C SER A 12 6.78 10.25 -49.89
N MET A 13 5.57 10.32 -50.46
CA MET A 13 4.32 10.04 -49.71
C MET A 13 4.41 8.72 -48.93
N VAL A 14 5.11 7.73 -49.49
CA VAL A 14 5.37 6.44 -48.85
C VAL A 14 6.25 6.58 -47.60
N GLU A 15 7.29 7.41 -47.65
CA GLU A 15 8.21 7.66 -46.54
C GLU A 15 7.49 8.35 -45.37
N VAL A 16 6.58 9.28 -45.66
CA VAL A 16 5.74 9.96 -44.66
C VAL A 16 4.76 8.98 -44.00
N ILE A 17 4.16 8.07 -44.78
CA ILE A 17 3.26 7.05 -44.25
C ILE A 17 4.01 6.07 -43.35
N VAL A 18 5.18 5.59 -43.78
CA VAL A 18 5.98 4.64 -43.00
C VAL A 18 6.48 5.27 -41.70
N THR A 19 6.96 6.52 -41.76
CA THR A 19 7.41 7.23 -40.54
C THR A 19 6.26 7.49 -39.57
N ALA A 20 5.07 7.85 -40.05
CA ALA A 20 3.89 8.02 -39.20
C ALA A 20 3.47 6.71 -38.49
N ILE A 21 3.52 5.57 -39.19
CA ILE A 21 3.19 4.25 -38.60
C ILE A 21 4.22 3.87 -37.52
N ILE A 22 5.51 4.07 -37.78
CA ILE A 22 6.56 3.77 -36.80
C ILE A 22 6.37 4.64 -35.55
N PHE A 23 6.03 5.92 -35.73
CA PHE A 23 5.84 6.85 -34.62
C PHE A 23 4.61 6.49 -33.77
N THR A 24 3.50 6.08 -34.37
CA THR A 24 2.30 5.66 -33.62
C THR A 24 2.53 4.37 -32.84
N ILE A 25 3.26 3.39 -33.41
CA ILE A 25 3.64 2.16 -32.69
C ILE A 25 4.54 2.48 -31.50
N ALA A 26 5.54 3.36 -31.69
CA ALA A 26 6.44 3.77 -30.61
C ALA A 26 5.69 4.51 -29.49
N ALA A 27 4.80 5.45 -29.85
CA ALA A 27 3.97 6.17 -28.89
C ALA A 27 3.04 5.23 -28.11
N ALA A 28 2.42 4.26 -28.80
CA ALA A 28 1.58 3.25 -28.15
C ALA A 28 2.40 2.38 -27.16
N GLY A 29 3.61 1.96 -27.54
CA GLY A 29 4.50 1.19 -26.66
C GLY A 29 4.94 1.96 -25.40
N ILE A 30 5.16 3.27 -25.52
CA ILE A 30 5.48 4.14 -24.37
C ILE A 30 4.24 4.30 -23.47
N LEU A 31 3.05 4.47 -24.05
CA LEU A 31 1.81 4.63 -23.28
C LEU A 31 1.43 3.35 -22.51
N THR A 32 1.64 2.17 -23.10
CA THR A 32 1.35 0.89 -22.43
C THR A 32 2.30 0.63 -21.27
N THR A 33 3.59 0.94 -21.42
CA THR A 33 4.58 0.81 -20.33
C THR A 33 4.30 1.79 -19.17
N VAL A 34 3.90 3.03 -19.46
CA VAL A 34 3.47 3.99 -18.43
C VAL A 34 2.18 3.54 -17.72
N SER A 35 1.24 2.92 -18.44
CA SER A 35 0.02 2.39 -17.83
C SER A 35 0.28 1.20 -16.90
N MET A 36 1.31 0.38 -17.18
CA MET A 36 1.69 -0.76 -16.34
C MET A 36 2.41 -0.35 -15.03
N LEU A 37 2.97 0.85 -14.97
CA LEU A 37 3.62 1.37 -13.75
C LEU A 37 2.63 1.72 -12.62
N LYS A 38 1.32 1.69 -12.86
CA LYS A 38 0.34 2.39 -12.02
C LYS A 38 -0.42 1.66 -10.88
N PRO A 39 -0.17 0.41 -10.45
CA PRO A 39 -0.82 -0.09 -9.22
C PRO A 39 0.09 -0.20 -7.98
N HIS A 40 1.42 -0.13 -8.11
CA HIS A 40 2.28 -0.48 -6.96
C HIS A 40 2.34 0.60 -5.87
N SER A 41 2.22 1.89 -6.24
CA SER A 41 2.29 2.98 -5.27
C SER A 41 1.07 3.05 -4.35
N ALA A 42 -0.13 2.80 -4.89
CA ALA A 42 -1.37 2.86 -4.10
C ALA A 42 -1.42 1.78 -3.00
N GLN A 43 -1.00 0.55 -3.32
CA GLN A 43 -0.91 -0.52 -2.32
C GLN A 43 0.16 -0.26 -1.26
N SER A 44 1.29 0.35 -1.64
CA SER A 44 2.35 0.71 -0.70
C SER A 44 1.88 1.78 0.30
N VAL A 45 1.16 2.80 -0.18
CA VAL A 45 0.58 3.85 0.68
C VAL A 45 -0.44 3.26 1.66
N ARG A 46 -1.35 2.41 1.20
CA ARG A 46 -2.36 1.78 2.07
C ARG A 46 -1.74 0.89 3.15
N ARG A 47 -0.65 0.18 2.84
CA ARG A 47 0.10 -0.60 3.84
C ARG A 47 0.74 0.30 4.90
N LEU A 48 1.28 1.44 4.48
CA LEU A 48 1.85 2.42 5.40
C LEU A 48 0.77 2.99 6.34
N GLU A 49 -0.37 3.39 5.77
CA GLU A 49 -1.52 3.89 6.53
C GLU A 49 -2.05 2.82 7.50
N ALA A 50 -2.20 1.57 7.06
CA ALA A 50 -2.60 0.46 7.93
C ALA A 50 -1.63 0.25 9.11
N ALA A 51 -0.32 0.43 8.89
CA ALA A 51 0.66 0.37 9.97
C ALA A 51 0.52 1.53 10.96
N TYR A 52 0.19 2.74 10.50
CA TYR A 52 -0.11 3.87 11.37
C TYR A 52 -1.39 3.66 12.19
N VAL A 53 -2.42 3.04 11.60
CA VAL A 53 -3.63 2.64 12.32
C VAL A 53 -3.33 1.57 13.37
N GLY A 54 -2.50 0.57 13.05
CA GLY A 54 -2.05 -0.40 14.04
C GLY A 54 -1.26 0.27 15.18
N LYS A 55 -0.45 1.28 14.88
CA LYS A 55 0.27 2.06 15.89
C LYS A 55 -0.67 2.82 16.82
N SER A 56 -1.75 3.43 16.32
CA SER A 56 -2.68 4.16 17.19
C SER A 56 -3.36 3.24 18.20
N ILE A 57 -3.73 2.02 17.80
CA ILE A 57 -4.25 1.00 18.72
C ILE A 57 -3.20 0.63 19.78
N ILE A 58 -1.93 0.46 19.40
CA ILE A 58 -0.86 0.19 20.38
C ILE A 58 -0.73 1.34 21.39
N ASP A 59 -0.80 2.58 20.94
CA ASP A 59 -0.69 3.74 21.81
C ASP A 59 -1.89 3.83 22.78
N GLU A 60 -3.10 3.55 22.30
CA GLU A 60 -4.31 3.45 23.14
C GLU A 60 -4.19 2.33 24.18
N LEU A 61 -3.78 1.13 23.76
CA LEU A 61 -3.57 0.00 24.67
C LEU A 61 -2.51 0.29 25.73
N ARG A 62 -1.48 1.10 25.39
CA ARG A 62 -0.47 1.54 26.36
C ARG A 62 -1.04 2.49 27.40
N GLU A 63 -1.98 3.36 27.02
CA GLU A 63 -2.65 4.26 27.97
C GLU A 63 -3.51 3.48 28.97
N GLN A 64 -4.04 2.31 28.59
CA GLN A 64 -4.80 1.43 29.48
C GLN A 64 -3.93 0.60 30.44
N VAL A 65 -2.59 0.64 30.32
CA VAL A 65 -1.69 -0.07 31.24
C VAL A 65 -1.57 0.71 32.55
N ASP A 66 -2.47 0.42 33.47
CA ASP A 66 -2.43 0.85 34.87
C ASP A 66 -1.84 -0.25 35.77
N ALA A 67 -1.22 0.10 36.90
CA ALA A 67 -0.56 -0.85 37.79
C ALA A 67 -1.52 -1.88 38.41
N ASP A 68 -2.77 -1.48 38.65
CA ASP A 68 -3.72 -2.29 39.43
C ASP A 68 -4.84 -2.92 38.57
N THR A 69 -5.21 -2.27 37.46
CA THR A 69 -6.45 -2.60 36.74
C THR A 69 -6.26 -3.18 35.34
N TRP A 70 -5.04 -3.13 34.79
CA TRP A 70 -4.75 -3.51 33.40
C TRP A 70 -5.13 -4.95 33.02
N ASN A 71 -5.22 -5.87 33.99
CA ASN A 71 -5.56 -7.28 33.77
C ASN A 71 -6.94 -7.68 34.33
N ILE A 72 -7.78 -6.72 34.69
CA ILE A 72 -9.10 -7.04 35.23
C ILE A 72 -10.03 -7.40 34.06
N ALA A 73 -10.51 -8.65 34.06
CA ALA A 73 -11.40 -9.18 33.04
C ALA A 73 -12.63 -8.28 32.83
N GLY A 74 -12.94 -7.97 31.59
CA GLY A 74 -14.07 -7.13 31.19
C GLY A 74 -13.94 -5.63 31.49
N SER A 75 -12.77 -5.15 31.94
CA SER A 75 -12.54 -3.72 32.22
C SER A 75 -11.41 -3.08 31.42
N SER A 76 -10.62 -3.88 30.70
CA SER A 76 -9.56 -3.42 29.81
C SER A 76 -9.53 -4.24 28.53
N ASP A 77 -9.02 -3.64 27.46
CA ASP A 77 -8.78 -4.32 26.18
C ASP A 77 -7.45 -5.09 26.17
N LEU A 78 -6.90 -5.32 27.37
CA LEU A 78 -5.62 -5.98 27.64
C LEU A 78 -5.80 -7.40 28.20
N GLU A 79 -7.05 -7.87 28.32
CA GLU A 79 -7.38 -9.22 28.77
C GLU A 79 -6.80 -10.28 27.81
N THR A 80 -6.20 -11.32 28.37
CA THR A 80 -5.62 -12.41 27.57
C THR A 80 -6.69 -13.39 27.10
N GLY A 81 -6.54 -13.89 25.87
CA GLY A 81 -7.48 -14.85 25.28
C GLY A 81 -8.81 -14.25 24.80
N VAL A 82 -9.00 -12.94 24.92
CA VAL A 82 -10.13 -12.20 24.36
C VAL A 82 -9.74 -11.56 23.04
N LEU A 83 -10.65 -11.60 22.08
CA LEU A 83 -10.50 -10.97 20.78
C LEU A 83 -11.26 -9.65 20.77
N PHE A 84 -10.52 -8.57 20.54
CA PHE A 84 -11.04 -7.22 20.44
C PHE A 84 -11.00 -6.76 18.99
N SER A 85 -11.85 -5.78 18.68
CA SER A 85 -11.92 -5.24 17.33
C SER A 85 -12.41 -3.81 17.34
N ASP A 86 -11.83 -2.99 16.47
CA ASP A 86 -12.24 -1.61 16.25
C ASP A 86 -12.17 -1.25 14.76
N THR A 87 -12.91 -0.21 14.37
CA THR A 87 -12.97 0.29 13.00
C THR A 87 -12.55 1.76 12.95
N ILE A 88 -11.39 2.01 12.34
CA ILE A 88 -10.82 3.34 12.19
C ILE A 88 -10.91 3.73 10.71
N GLY A 89 -11.96 4.50 10.36
CA GLY A 89 -12.23 4.89 8.98
C GLY A 89 -12.58 3.67 8.11
N ILE A 90 -11.73 3.33 7.14
CA ILE A 90 -11.89 2.15 6.27
C ILE A 90 -11.13 0.92 6.76
N TYR A 91 -10.37 1.04 7.85
CA TYR A 91 -9.55 -0.03 8.40
C TYR A 91 -10.31 -0.74 9.51
N ASN A 92 -10.30 -2.07 9.47
CA ASN A 92 -10.77 -2.90 10.57
C ASN A 92 -9.55 -3.53 11.26
N VAL A 93 -9.41 -3.27 12.55
CA VAL A 93 -8.32 -3.77 13.37
C VAL A 93 -8.87 -4.82 14.32
N ILE A 94 -8.23 -5.98 14.36
CA ILE A 94 -8.55 -7.06 15.28
C ILE A 94 -7.28 -7.36 16.07
N TRP A 95 -7.38 -7.41 17.40
CA TRP A 95 -6.24 -7.73 18.25
C TRP A 95 -6.61 -8.66 19.40
N TRP A 96 -5.62 -9.38 19.92
CA TRP A 96 -5.74 -10.20 21.11
C TRP A 96 -4.38 -10.35 21.79
N LEU A 97 -4.40 -10.59 23.09
CA LEU A 97 -3.21 -10.82 23.88
C LEU A 97 -3.09 -12.29 24.29
N GLN A 98 -1.85 -12.78 24.33
CA GLN A 98 -1.52 -14.11 24.85
C GLN A 98 -0.38 -14.00 25.86
N ASP A 99 -0.46 -14.77 26.94
CA ASP A 99 0.65 -14.88 27.89
C ASP A 99 1.83 -15.59 27.23
N VAL A 100 3.03 -15.01 27.39
CA VAL A 100 4.25 -15.63 26.89
C VAL A 100 4.59 -16.83 27.78
N PRO A 101 4.73 -18.05 27.22
CA PRO A 101 5.06 -19.23 28.01
C PRO A 101 6.35 -19.02 28.83
N GLY A 102 6.29 -19.30 30.13
CA GLY A 102 7.41 -19.13 31.05
C GLY A 102 7.60 -17.72 31.65
N SER A 103 6.72 -16.77 31.35
CA SER A 103 6.82 -15.39 31.86
C SER A 103 6.15 -15.11 33.22
N ASN A 104 5.59 -16.14 33.88
CA ASN A 104 4.80 -16.01 35.11
C ASN A 104 3.68 -14.93 35.03
N GLY A 105 3.09 -14.73 33.84
CA GLY A 105 1.97 -13.81 33.62
C GLY A 105 2.34 -12.32 33.58
N GLY A 106 3.64 -11.99 33.66
CA GLY A 106 4.13 -10.61 33.62
C GLY A 106 4.43 -10.09 32.21
N VAL A 107 4.47 -10.96 31.19
CA VAL A 107 4.76 -10.58 29.80
C VAL A 107 3.72 -11.16 28.87
N ARG A 108 3.14 -10.28 28.04
CA ARG A 108 2.14 -10.64 27.04
C ARG A 108 2.62 -10.32 25.65
N GLN A 109 2.19 -11.13 24.71
CA GLN A 109 2.36 -10.91 23.29
C GLN A 109 1.04 -10.39 22.71
N LEU A 110 1.13 -9.22 22.06
CA LEU A 110 0.02 -8.66 21.28
C LEU A 110 0.08 -9.24 19.86
N PHE A 111 -1.05 -9.78 19.42
CA PHE A 111 -1.30 -10.12 18.03
C PHE A 111 -2.32 -9.15 17.46
N MET A 112 -2.06 -8.64 16.25
CA MET A 112 -2.90 -7.63 15.63
C MET A 112 -2.95 -7.83 14.13
N ASN A 113 -4.16 -7.80 13.59
CA ASN A 113 -4.46 -7.85 12.17
C ASN A 113 -5.17 -6.55 11.77
N VAL A 114 -4.61 -5.85 10.79
CA VAL A 114 -5.24 -4.67 10.18
C VAL A 114 -5.69 -5.03 8.77
N THR A 115 -6.98 -4.92 8.52
CA THR A 115 -7.60 -5.24 7.23
C THR A 115 -8.20 -3.98 6.62
N TYR A 116 -8.18 -3.88 5.29
CA TYR A 116 -8.71 -2.75 4.54
C TYR A 116 -9.23 -3.22 3.17
N PRO A 117 -10.22 -2.55 2.58
CA PRO A 117 -10.70 -2.88 1.25
C PRO A 117 -9.60 -2.66 0.19
N GLU A 118 -9.53 -3.56 -0.80
CA GLU A 118 -8.61 -3.49 -1.95
C GLU A 118 -8.93 -2.34 -2.92
#